data_AF-A0A2M8P2X9-F1
#
_entry.id   AF-A0A2M8P2X9-F1
#
_cell.length_a   1.000
_cell.length_b   1.000
_cell.length_c   1.000
_cell.angle_alpha   90.00
_cell.angle_beta   90.00
_cell.angle_gamma   90.00
#
_symmetry.space_group_name_H-M   'P 1'
#
loop_
_entity.id
_entity.type
_entity.pdbx_description
1 polymer ?
#
loop_
_entity_poly.entity_id
_entity_poly.type
_entity_poly.pdbx_seq_one_letter_code
_entity_poly.pdbx_strand_id
1 'polypeptide(L)'
;MKSLRLIVFFVSAAALIAPVMALQAVSGSGNLQVGCTGFIDLGSTFTADRDNTGMGTEAYRFVATDGAGNQIHFFANAVPVGFSGSVGSSSWSGAPQYNPITLRFISDAGNGFQEQLVAQWTGECPGLPTFFGGPGLPENKNLVLFLSDVPILSDANGSPTGLVMKACQTAFVIGERNGFARLFMMGGWVPVSSYVDVPEDYGQKSSPVVPQCVGK
;
A
#
# COMPACT_ATOMS: atom_id res chain seq x y z
N MET A 1 68.01 18.25 12.96
CA MET A 1 66.85 17.38 12.63
C MET A 1 65.78 18.26 12.01
N LYS A 2 65.55 18.16 10.69
CA LYS A 2 64.61 19.02 9.95
C LYS A 2 63.30 18.25 9.76
N SER A 3 62.21 18.70 10.40
CA SER A 3 60.90 18.08 10.33
C SER A 3 60.25 18.32 8.98
N LEU A 4 60.02 17.24 8.24
CA LEU A 4 59.30 17.20 6.97
C LEU A 4 57.79 17.25 7.26
N ARG A 5 57.12 18.35 6.88
CA ARG A 5 55.66 18.49 7.00
C ARG A 5 54.99 17.88 5.78
N LEU A 6 54.39 16.70 5.96
CA LEU A 6 53.57 16.02 4.94
C LEU A 6 52.22 16.73 4.84
N ILE A 7 52.00 17.48 3.76
CA ILE A 7 50.71 18.12 3.44
C ILE A 7 49.88 17.08 2.66
N VAL A 8 48.92 16.44 3.33
CA VAL A 8 47.96 15.54 2.72
C VAL A 8 46.83 16.37 2.12
N PHE A 9 46.79 16.49 0.80
CA PHE A 9 45.66 17.05 0.07
C PHE A 9 44.53 16.01 0.00
N PHE A 10 43.51 16.18 0.84
CA PHE A 10 42.23 15.46 0.71
C PHE A 10 41.49 16.03 -0.51
N VAL A 11 41.61 15.37 -1.66
CA VAL A 11 40.76 15.65 -2.83
C VAL A 11 39.40 15.01 -2.58
N SER A 12 38.48 15.79 -2.02
CA SER A 12 37.08 15.40 -1.87
C SER A 12 36.43 15.33 -3.25
N ALA A 13 36.38 14.13 -3.83
CA ALA A 13 35.59 13.85 -5.01
C ALA A 13 34.10 14.01 -4.65
N ALA A 14 33.55 15.21 -4.88
CA ALA A 14 32.13 15.45 -4.81
C ALA A 14 31.46 14.65 -5.93
N ALA A 15 30.96 13.45 -5.60
CA ALA A 15 30.13 12.66 -6.49
C ALA A 15 28.87 13.48 -6.80
N LEU A 16 28.77 13.97 -8.03
CA LEU A 16 27.56 14.55 -8.60
C LEU A 16 26.51 13.44 -8.66
N ILE A 17 25.68 13.36 -7.61
CA ILE A 17 24.47 12.54 -7.63
C ILE A 17 23.47 13.30 -8.51
N ALA A 18 23.54 13.08 -9.82
CA ALA A 18 22.49 13.54 -10.71
C ALA A 18 21.19 12.83 -10.31
N PRO A 19 20.07 13.55 -10.11
CA PRO A 19 18.79 12.91 -9.90
C PRO A 19 18.45 12.13 -11.18
N VAL A 20 18.43 10.81 -11.07
CA VAL A 20 17.87 9.95 -12.11
C VAL A 20 16.37 10.27 -12.14
N MET A 21 15.97 11.12 -13.08
CA MET A 21 14.56 11.36 -13.38
C MET A 21 13.99 10.02 -13.81
N ALA A 22 13.14 9.43 -12.96
CA ALA A 22 12.46 8.20 -13.30
C ALA A 22 11.61 8.46 -14.55
N LEU A 23 12.04 7.92 -15.70
CA LEU A 23 11.19 7.86 -16.88
C LEU A 23 9.92 7.11 -16.45
N GLN A 24 8.76 7.76 -16.57
CA GLN A 24 7.47 7.08 -16.45
C GLN A 24 7.29 6.22 -17.72
N ALA A 25 7.85 5.01 -17.67
CA ALA A 25 7.91 4.07 -18.79
C ALA A 25 6.77 3.06 -18.69
N VAL A 26 5.55 3.56 -18.94
CA VAL A 26 4.38 2.93 -19.58
C VAL A 26 3.31 4.00 -19.51
N SER A 27 2.85 4.50 -20.66
CA SER A 27 1.71 5.42 -20.72
C SER A 27 0.43 4.64 -21.04
N GLY A 28 -0.55 4.78 -20.16
CA GLY A 28 -1.86 4.17 -20.31
C GLY A 28 -2.89 4.97 -19.53
N SER A 29 -3.97 5.36 -20.19
CA SER A 29 -5.19 5.78 -19.51
C SER A 29 -6.17 4.63 -19.60
N GLY A 30 -6.59 4.10 -18.46
CA GLY A 30 -7.50 2.97 -18.43
C GLY A 30 -8.80 3.29 -17.73
N ASN A 31 -9.90 3.19 -18.47
CA ASN A 31 -11.23 3.11 -17.91
C ASN A 31 -11.61 1.62 -17.83
N LEU A 32 -11.29 0.96 -16.72
CA LEU A 32 -11.74 -0.39 -16.44
C LEU A 32 -12.76 -0.34 -15.31
N GLN A 33 -13.82 -1.14 -15.43
CA GLN A 33 -14.78 -1.36 -14.36
C GLN A 33 -14.54 -2.74 -13.74
N VAL A 34 -14.17 -2.76 -12.46
CA VAL A 34 -13.99 -3.99 -11.67
C VAL A 34 -15.34 -4.39 -11.06
N GLY A 35 -15.78 -5.63 -11.30
CA GLY A 35 -17.04 -6.17 -10.78
C GLY A 35 -16.86 -7.54 -10.12
N CYS A 36 -17.98 -8.24 -9.88
CA CYS A 36 -17.98 -9.48 -9.07
C CYS A 36 -17.60 -10.75 -9.81
N THR A 37 -17.73 -10.76 -11.13
CA THR A 37 -17.43 -11.91 -11.97
C THR A 37 -16.22 -11.69 -12.87
N GLY A 38 -15.72 -10.46 -12.94
CA GLY A 38 -14.69 -10.04 -13.87
C GLY A 38 -14.50 -8.53 -13.87
N PHE A 39 -13.72 -8.07 -14.83
CA PHE A 39 -13.60 -6.65 -15.18
C PHE A 39 -14.01 -6.42 -16.62
N ILE A 40 -14.54 -5.23 -16.88
CA ILE A 40 -14.97 -4.79 -18.20
C ILE A 40 -14.10 -3.63 -18.63
N ASP A 41 -13.53 -3.75 -19.83
CA ASP A 41 -12.81 -2.67 -20.49
C ASP A 41 -13.77 -1.68 -21.15
N LEU A 42 -13.70 -0.42 -20.72
CA LEU A 42 -14.51 0.70 -21.21
C LEU A 42 -13.70 1.65 -22.12
N GLY A 43 -12.66 1.13 -22.78
CA GLY A 43 -11.83 1.88 -23.72
C GLY A 43 -10.44 2.22 -23.20
N SER A 44 -9.87 1.34 -22.36
CA SER A 44 -8.49 1.42 -21.92
C SER A 44 -7.52 1.05 -23.04
N THR A 45 -6.36 1.69 -23.01
CA THR A 45 -5.25 1.39 -23.93
C THR A 45 -3.94 1.37 -23.16
N PHE A 46 -2.99 0.56 -23.63
CA PHE A 46 -1.62 0.56 -23.14
C PHE A 46 -0.63 0.55 -24.30
N THR A 47 0.58 1.03 -24.05
CA THR A 47 1.72 0.89 -24.96
C THR A 47 2.88 0.27 -24.21
N ALA A 48 3.44 -0.82 -24.75
CA ALA A 48 4.65 -1.43 -24.22
C ALA A 48 5.87 -0.59 -24.64
N ASP A 49 6.59 -0.02 -23.70
CA ASP A 49 7.75 0.85 -23.95
C ASP A 49 9.04 0.39 -23.25
N ARG A 50 9.02 -0.79 -22.59
CA ARG A 50 10.18 -1.37 -21.90
C ARG A 50 10.61 -2.71 -22.50
N ASP A 51 11.89 -2.87 -22.80
CA ASP A 51 12.47 -4.20 -23.04
C ASP A 51 12.92 -4.83 -21.73
N ASN A 52 11.97 -5.20 -20.86
CA ASN A 52 12.30 -5.84 -19.58
C ASN A 52 12.73 -7.32 -19.73
N THR A 53 12.61 -7.90 -20.93
CA THR A 53 13.07 -9.27 -21.19
C THR A 53 14.47 -9.35 -21.81
N GLY A 54 14.98 -8.25 -22.40
CA GLY A 54 16.23 -8.25 -23.17
C GLY A 54 16.11 -8.89 -24.56
N MET A 55 14.88 -8.96 -25.10
CA MET A 55 14.57 -9.61 -26.39
C MET A 55 13.72 -8.72 -27.29
N GLY A 56 13.67 -7.41 -27.00
CA GLY A 56 12.78 -6.47 -27.66
C GLY A 56 11.30 -6.67 -27.29
N THR A 57 11.01 -7.23 -26.12
CA THR A 57 9.63 -7.44 -25.63
C THR A 57 9.44 -6.92 -24.21
N GLU A 58 8.22 -6.50 -23.90
CA GLU A 58 7.77 -6.19 -22.56
C GLU A 58 6.90 -7.32 -22.00
N ALA A 59 7.38 -7.99 -20.96
CA ALA A 59 6.62 -8.91 -20.14
C ALA A 59 5.79 -8.15 -19.10
N TYR A 60 4.53 -8.52 -18.98
CA TYR A 60 3.60 -7.91 -18.03
C TYR A 60 2.60 -8.92 -17.48
N ARG A 61 1.92 -8.53 -16.40
CA ARG A 61 0.87 -9.32 -15.78
C ARG A 61 -0.29 -8.49 -15.25
N PHE A 62 -1.45 -9.11 -15.25
CA PHE A 62 -2.64 -8.66 -14.53
C PHE A 62 -2.85 -9.56 -13.33
N VAL A 63 -2.99 -8.96 -12.15
CA VAL A 63 -3.29 -9.67 -10.91
C VAL A 63 -4.50 -9.04 -10.27
N ALA A 64 -5.54 -9.83 -10.00
CA ALA A 64 -6.66 -9.39 -9.18
C ALA A 64 -6.64 -10.09 -7.82
N THR A 65 -6.85 -9.31 -6.76
CA THR A 65 -7.02 -9.82 -5.40
C THR A 65 -8.34 -9.33 -4.81
N ASP A 66 -8.91 -10.10 -3.89
CA ASP A 66 -10.03 -9.63 -3.06
C ASP A 66 -9.53 -8.82 -1.85
N GLY A 67 -10.45 -8.37 -0.99
CA GLY A 67 -10.12 -7.53 0.16
C GLY A 67 -9.20 -8.19 1.19
N ALA A 68 -9.22 -9.52 1.27
CA ALA A 68 -8.33 -10.29 2.16
C ALA A 68 -6.97 -10.61 1.52
N GLY A 69 -6.72 -10.12 0.29
CA GLY A 69 -5.48 -10.37 -0.44
C GLY A 69 -5.45 -11.72 -1.16
N ASN A 70 -6.57 -12.46 -1.22
CA ASN A 70 -6.62 -13.71 -1.98
C ASN A 70 -6.54 -13.40 -3.48
N GLN A 71 -5.63 -14.04 -4.20
CA GLN A 71 -5.55 -13.88 -5.65
C GLN A 71 -6.74 -14.58 -6.31
N ILE A 72 -7.59 -13.81 -6.99
CA ILE A 72 -8.79 -14.29 -7.69
C ILE A 72 -8.62 -14.32 -9.21
N HIS A 73 -7.59 -13.66 -9.74
CA HIS A 73 -7.24 -13.68 -11.16
C HIS A 73 -5.74 -13.48 -11.38
N PHE A 74 -5.18 -14.18 -12.36
CA PHE A 74 -3.82 -13.99 -12.83
C PHE A 74 -3.76 -14.20 -14.35
N PHE A 75 -3.14 -13.27 -15.04
CA PHE A 75 -2.79 -13.36 -16.45
C PHE A 75 -1.41 -12.77 -16.65
N ALA A 76 -0.58 -13.39 -17.49
CA ALA A 76 0.73 -12.87 -17.86
C ALA A 76 0.95 -13.05 -19.36
N ASN A 77 1.65 -12.11 -19.98
CA ASN A 77 1.96 -12.13 -21.39
C ASN A 77 3.21 -11.29 -21.68
N ALA A 78 3.75 -11.42 -22.90
CA ALA A 78 4.82 -10.56 -23.39
C ALA A 78 4.50 -10.08 -24.80
N VAL A 79 4.74 -8.79 -25.07
CA VAL A 79 4.48 -8.17 -26.38
C VAL A 79 5.71 -7.40 -26.87
N PRO A 80 5.90 -7.21 -28.18
CA PRO A 80 7.00 -6.40 -28.69
C PRO A 80 7.01 -4.98 -28.14
N VAL A 81 8.19 -4.42 -27.90
CA VAL A 81 8.33 -3.00 -27.54
C VAL A 81 7.78 -2.13 -28.68
N GLY A 82 6.99 -1.12 -28.33
CA GLY A 82 6.23 -0.28 -29.25
C GLY A 82 4.82 -0.82 -29.56
N PHE A 83 4.43 -2.00 -29.06
CA PHE A 83 3.07 -2.50 -29.20
C PHE A 83 2.09 -1.61 -28.45
N SER A 84 0.99 -1.23 -29.12
CA SER A 84 -0.16 -0.56 -28.49
C SER A 84 -1.42 -1.38 -28.70
N GLY A 85 -2.23 -1.54 -27.65
CA GLY A 85 -3.47 -2.31 -27.71
C GLY A 85 -4.44 -1.97 -26.58
N SER A 86 -5.64 -2.53 -26.65
CA SER A 86 -6.60 -2.48 -25.53
C SER A 86 -6.22 -3.49 -24.45
N VAL A 87 -6.55 -3.20 -23.19
CA VAL A 87 -6.34 -4.16 -22.09
C VAL A 87 -7.27 -5.37 -22.22
N GLY A 88 -8.51 -5.14 -22.67
CA GLY A 88 -9.53 -6.17 -22.82
C GLY A 88 -10.28 -6.49 -21.52
N SER A 89 -11.33 -7.30 -21.64
CA SER A 89 -12.18 -7.74 -20.52
C SER A 89 -11.89 -9.19 -20.17
N SER A 90 -12.02 -9.56 -18.90
CA SER A 90 -11.84 -10.95 -18.47
C SER A 90 -12.69 -11.29 -17.24
N SER A 91 -12.98 -12.58 -17.09
CA SER A 91 -13.66 -13.13 -15.90
C SER A 91 -12.65 -13.55 -14.85
N TRP A 92 -13.05 -13.48 -13.57
CA TRP A 92 -12.23 -13.99 -12.48
C TRP A 92 -12.06 -15.51 -12.57
N SER A 93 -10.87 -16.00 -12.22
CA SER A 93 -10.62 -17.45 -12.11
C SER A 93 -11.16 -18.04 -10.80
N GLY A 94 -11.36 -17.20 -9.78
CA GLY A 94 -12.03 -17.54 -8.52
C GLY A 94 -13.01 -16.45 -8.10
N ALA A 95 -14.06 -16.82 -7.36
CA ALA A 95 -15.02 -15.85 -6.85
C ALA A 95 -14.38 -15.03 -5.70
N PRO A 96 -14.53 -13.70 -5.69
CA PRO A 96 -14.09 -12.87 -4.56
C PRO A 96 -14.87 -13.21 -3.30
N GLN A 97 -14.19 -13.20 -2.15
CA GLN A 97 -14.81 -13.43 -0.85
C GLN A 97 -14.97 -12.15 -0.03
N TYR A 98 -14.16 -11.13 -0.33
CA TYR A 98 -14.10 -9.88 0.43
C TYR A 98 -13.98 -8.65 -0.47
N ASN A 99 -14.54 -7.52 -0.02
CA ASN A 99 -14.30 -6.19 -0.61
C ASN A 99 -13.10 -5.49 0.05
N PRO A 100 -12.37 -4.61 -0.66
CA PRO A 100 -12.51 -4.28 -2.08
C PRO A 100 -11.79 -5.29 -2.98
N ILE A 101 -12.24 -5.43 -4.23
CA ILE A 101 -11.52 -6.17 -5.27
C ILE A 101 -10.53 -5.21 -5.93
N THR A 102 -9.26 -5.60 -6.00
CA THR A 102 -8.20 -4.80 -6.60
C THR A 102 -7.61 -5.50 -7.81
N LEU A 103 -7.65 -4.86 -8.97
CA LEU A 103 -6.96 -5.30 -10.19
C LEU A 103 -5.71 -4.45 -10.41
N ARG A 104 -4.56 -5.09 -10.60
CA ARG A 104 -3.27 -4.45 -10.85
C ARG A 104 -2.72 -4.87 -12.20
N PHE A 105 -2.32 -3.90 -13.01
CA PHE A 105 -1.55 -4.09 -14.22
C PHE A 105 -0.09 -3.77 -13.93
N ILE A 106 0.79 -4.74 -14.10
CA ILE A 106 2.18 -4.69 -13.65
C ILE A 106 3.10 -5.02 -14.83
N SER A 107 4.08 -4.15 -15.08
CA SER A 107 5.23 -4.46 -15.95
C SER A 107 6.30 -5.13 -15.09
N ASP A 108 6.74 -6.32 -15.50
CA ASP A 108 7.63 -7.15 -14.68
C ASP A 108 9.05 -6.58 -14.58
N ALA A 109 9.76 -6.94 -13.51
CA ALA A 109 11.18 -6.63 -13.37
C ALA A 109 12.02 -7.47 -14.36
N GLY A 110 13.10 -6.89 -14.87
CA GLY A 110 14.02 -7.60 -15.76
C GLY A 110 14.86 -6.65 -16.61
N ASN A 111 15.98 -7.15 -17.15
CA ASN A 111 16.90 -6.41 -18.01
C ASN A 111 17.31 -5.01 -17.45
N GLY A 112 17.58 -4.94 -16.15
CA GLY A 112 17.95 -3.69 -15.47
C GLY A 112 16.78 -2.80 -15.06
N PHE A 113 15.54 -3.14 -15.42
CA PHE A 113 14.33 -2.45 -14.97
C PHE A 113 13.75 -3.11 -13.71
N GLN A 114 13.22 -2.28 -12.81
CA GLN A 114 12.44 -2.72 -11.65
C GLN A 114 10.99 -3.04 -12.04
N GLU A 115 10.29 -3.82 -11.22
CA GLU A 115 8.85 -4.01 -11.38
C GLU A 115 8.14 -2.65 -11.29
N GLN A 116 7.11 -2.45 -12.11
CA GLN A 116 6.34 -1.21 -12.14
C GLN A 116 4.84 -1.50 -12.15
N LEU A 117 4.12 -0.88 -11.22
CA LEU A 117 2.68 -0.79 -11.28
C LEU A 117 2.29 0.22 -12.37
N VAL A 118 1.75 -0.29 -13.47
CA VAL A 118 1.28 0.52 -14.60
C VAL A 118 -0.02 1.21 -14.25
N ALA A 119 -0.99 0.45 -13.74
CA ALA A 119 -2.29 0.94 -13.36
C ALA A 119 -2.94 0.04 -12.30
N GLN A 120 -3.89 0.61 -11.56
CA GLN A 120 -4.67 -0.10 -10.55
C GLN A 120 -6.13 0.37 -10.59
N TRP A 121 -7.04 -0.58 -10.48
CA TRP A 121 -8.48 -0.32 -10.40
C TRP A 121 -9.05 -1.08 -9.20
N THR A 122 -10.08 -0.49 -8.59
CA THR A 122 -10.79 -1.10 -7.45
C THR A 122 -12.28 -1.13 -7.71
N GLY A 123 -12.93 -2.19 -7.24
CA GLY A 123 -14.38 -2.36 -7.30
C GLY A 123 -14.91 -3.01 -6.02
N GLU A 124 -16.22 -3.00 -5.86
CA GLU A 124 -16.92 -3.61 -4.74
C GLU A 124 -18.05 -4.50 -5.23
N CYS A 125 -18.35 -5.52 -4.44
CA CYS A 125 -19.40 -6.49 -4.67
C CYS A 125 -20.47 -6.42 -3.61
N PRO A 126 -21.73 -6.11 -4.00
CA PRO A 126 -22.85 -6.13 -3.07
C PRO A 126 -22.96 -7.48 -2.35
N GLY A 127 -23.07 -7.43 -1.03
CA GLY A 127 -23.23 -8.61 -0.18
C GLY A 127 -21.94 -9.30 0.25
N LEU A 128 -20.77 -8.93 -0.28
CA LEU A 128 -19.49 -9.39 0.29
C LEU A 128 -19.11 -8.54 1.51
N PRO A 129 -18.56 -9.15 2.57
CA PRO A 129 -17.99 -8.41 3.69
C PRO A 129 -16.81 -7.55 3.22
N THR A 130 -16.67 -6.35 3.79
CA THR A 130 -15.49 -5.50 3.58
C THR A 130 -14.38 -5.95 4.51
N PHE A 131 -13.23 -6.32 3.95
CA PHE A 131 -12.04 -6.67 4.72
C PHE A 131 -11.17 -5.42 4.89
N PHE A 132 -10.96 -5.03 6.14
CA PHE A 132 -10.10 -3.92 6.50
C PHE A 132 -8.64 -4.38 6.55
N GLY A 133 -8.07 -4.63 5.37
CA GLY A 133 -6.69 -5.08 5.18
C GLY A 133 -6.00 -4.27 4.09
N GLY A 134 -5.78 -2.98 4.33
CA GLY A 134 -4.88 -2.20 3.47
C GLY A 134 -3.45 -2.77 3.51
N PRO A 135 -2.62 -2.56 2.47
CA PRO A 135 -1.24 -3.02 2.49
C PRO A 135 -0.51 -2.51 3.75
N GLY A 136 -0.08 -3.45 4.58
CA GLY A 136 0.59 -3.18 5.86
C GLY A 136 -0.31 -3.33 7.09
N LEU A 137 -1.63 -3.16 6.99
CA LEU A 137 -2.51 -3.38 8.13
C LEU A 137 -2.44 -4.85 8.54
N PRO A 138 -2.04 -5.17 9.78
CA PRO A 138 -1.92 -6.57 10.16
C PRO A 138 -3.31 -7.17 10.27
N GLU A 139 -3.45 -8.39 9.77
CA GLU A 139 -4.68 -9.16 9.82
C GLU A 139 -5.15 -9.37 11.28
N ASN A 140 -6.47 -9.36 11.50
CA ASN A 140 -7.12 -9.60 12.80
C ASN A 140 -6.63 -8.67 13.93
N LYS A 141 -6.45 -7.38 13.63
CA LYS A 141 -6.06 -6.38 14.63
C LYS A 141 -7.21 -5.45 14.98
N ASN A 142 -7.35 -5.23 16.27
CA ASN A 142 -8.40 -4.40 16.86
C ASN A 142 -8.23 -2.94 16.43
N LEU A 143 -9.27 -2.37 15.83
CA LEU A 143 -9.42 -0.94 15.66
C LEU A 143 -9.84 -0.36 17.02
N VAL A 144 -9.06 0.57 17.55
CA VAL A 144 -9.34 1.16 18.86
C VAL A 144 -9.59 2.65 18.73
N LEU A 145 -10.49 3.17 19.56
CA LEU A 145 -10.81 4.59 19.67
C LEU A 145 -10.22 5.17 20.95
N PHE A 146 -9.49 6.27 20.82
CA PHE A 146 -8.96 7.01 21.97
C PHE A 146 -9.99 8.00 22.49
N LEU A 147 -10.33 7.94 23.77
CA LEU A 147 -11.33 8.84 24.37
C LEU A 147 -10.72 10.13 24.95
N SER A 148 -9.40 10.20 25.04
CA SER A 148 -8.64 11.36 25.50
C SER A 148 -7.35 11.51 24.72
N ASP A 149 -6.64 12.63 24.88
CA ASP A 149 -5.29 12.78 24.35
C ASP A 149 -4.34 11.85 25.13
N VAL A 150 -3.56 11.04 24.41
CA VAL A 150 -2.66 10.04 24.99
C VAL A 150 -1.25 10.21 24.45
N PRO A 151 -0.23 10.39 25.30
CA PRO A 151 1.14 10.43 24.84
C PRO A 151 1.58 9.06 24.32
N ILE A 152 2.30 9.05 23.20
CA ILE A 152 2.91 7.81 22.71
C ILE A 152 4.24 7.61 23.43
N LEU A 153 4.46 6.39 23.93
CA LEU A 153 5.67 5.99 24.63
C LEU A 153 6.63 5.26 23.69
N SER A 154 7.93 5.36 23.97
CA SER A 154 8.97 4.67 23.18
C SER A 154 8.98 3.15 23.38
N ASP A 155 8.57 2.66 24.54
CA ASP A 155 8.40 1.24 24.89
C ASP A 155 7.21 1.07 25.87
N ALA A 156 6.83 -0.16 26.22
CA ALA A 156 5.88 -0.44 27.29
C ALA A 156 6.45 0.05 28.63
N ASN A 157 5.84 1.10 29.22
CA ASN A 157 6.38 1.91 30.33
C ASN A 157 7.59 2.80 30.00
N GLY A 158 7.86 3.05 28.72
CA GLY A 158 8.92 3.95 28.28
C GLY A 158 8.57 5.43 28.48
N SER A 159 9.49 6.31 28.07
CA SER A 159 9.27 7.75 28.09
C SER A 159 8.39 8.21 26.92
N PRO A 160 7.64 9.32 27.06
CA PRO A 160 6.93 9.95 25.95
C PRO A 160 7.86 10.31 24.79
N THR A 161 7.43 10.06 23.56
CA THR A 161 8.17 10.40 22.33
C THR A 161 8.00 11.85 21.89
N GLY A 162 7.11 12.60 22.55
CA GLY A 162 6.64 13.93 22.13
C GLY A 162 5.45 13.88 21.16
N LEU A 163 5.10 12.69 20.66
CA LEU A 163 3.89 12.48 19.88
C LEU A 163 2.69 12.21 20.79
N VAL A 164 1.50 12.62 20.34
CA VAL A 164 0.24 12.45 21.07
C VAL A 164 -0.80 11.89 20.12
N MET A 165 -1.43 10.80 20.52
CA MET A 165 -2.68 10.33 19.93
C MET A 165 -3.80 11.23 20.44
N LYS A 166 -4.51 11.91 19.54
CA LYS A 166 -5.57 12.83 19.95
C LYS A 166 -6.83 12.08 20.31
N ALA A 167 -7.61 12.65 21.24
CA ALA A 167 -8.96 12.18 21.50
C ALA A 167 -9.73 12.06 20.18
N CYS A 168 -10.55 11.02 20.07
CA CYS A 168 -11.38 10.70 18.93
C CYS A 168 -10.65 10.30 17.64
N GLN A 169 -9.35 10.00 17.75
CA GLN A 169 -8.65 9.28 16.69
C GLN A 169 -8.80 7.78 16.89
N THR A 170 -8.82 7.06 15.78
CA THR A 170 -8.73 5.60 15.77
C THR A 170 -7.35 5.15 15.35
N ALA A 171 -6.91 4.00 15.87
CA ALA A 171 -5.68 3.36 15.43
C ALA A 171 -5.79 1.84 15.51
N PHE A 172 -4.93 1.14 14.79
CA PHE A 172 -4.81 -0.32 14.88
C PHE A 172 -3.78 -0.70 15.94
N VAL A 173 -4.19 -1.58 16.85
CA VAL A 173 -3.30 -2.19 17.85
C VAL A 173 -2.67 -3.45 17.26
N ILE A 174 -1.34 -3.51 17.23
CA ILE A 174 -0.60 -4.61 16.58
C ILE A 174 -0.01 -5.63 17.54
N GLY A 175 -0.01 -5.31 18.84
CA GLY A 175 0.41 -6.21 19.90
C GLY A 175 0.24 -5.56 21.27
N GLU A 176 0.20 -6.38 22.31
CA GLU A 176 0.06 -5.94 23.70
C GLU A 176 1.16 -6.53 24.58
N ARG A 177 1.60 -5.76 25.58
CA ARG A 177 2.61 -6.17 26.55
C ARG A 177 2.44 -5.36 27.83
N ASN A 178 2.33 -6.04 28.97
CA ASN A 178 2.32 -5.43 30.30
C ASN A 178 1.27 -4.31 30.49
N GLY A 179 0.08 -4.45 29.89
CA GLY A 179 -0.97 -3.43 29.95
C GLY A 179 -0.77 -2.26 28.97
N PHE A 180 0.15 -2.38 28.01
CA PHE A 180 0.33 -1.43 26.92
C PHE A 180 0.05 -2.08 25.58
N ALA A 181 -0.44 -1.28 24.63
CA ALA A 181 -0.66 -1.66 23.25
C ALA A 181 0.30 -0.92 22.34
N ARG A 182 0.82 -1.61 21.33
CA ARG A 182 1.66 -1.04 20.28
C ARG A 182 0.80 -0.62 19.09
N LEU A 183 1.01 0.58 18.58
CA LEU A 183 0.22 1.14 17.47
C LEU A 183 0.88 0.88 16.11
N PHE A 184 0.06 0.60 15.08
CA PHE A 184 0.56 0.28 13.74
C PHE A 184 1.25 1.47 13.05
N MET A 185 0.51 2.55 12.78
CA MET A 185 0.98 3.64 11.89
C MET A 185 1.89 4.64 12.59
N MET A 186 1.66 4.90 13.88
CA MET A 186 2.42 5.90 14.63
C MET A 186 3.65 5.31 15.33
N GLY A 187 3.72 3.98 15.42
CA GLY A 187 4.68 3.29 16.26
C GLY A 187 4.45 3.57 17.76
N GLY A 188 5.39 3.09 18.59
CA GLY A 188 5.35 3.28 20.03
C GLY A 188 4.20 2.57 20.75
N TRP A 189 4.01 2.93 22.01
CA TRP A 189 3.13 2.24 22.95
C TRP A 189 2.18 3.20 23.67
N VAL A 190 0.98 2.73 23.98
CA VAL A 190 -0.03 3.44 24.77
C VAL A 190 -0.61 2.52 25.84
N PRO A 191 -1.10 3.02 26.99
CA PRO A 191 -1.79 2.18 27.96
C PRO A 191 -3.08 1.57 27.36
N VAL A 192 -3.36 0.29 27.62
CA VAL A 192 -4.60 -0.37 27.15
C VAL A 192 -5.85 0.33 27.72
N SER A 193 -5.74 0.91 28.92
CA SER A 193 -6.82 1.68 29.56
C SER A 193 -7.14 3.02 28.89
N SER A 194 -6.38 3.44 27.88
CA SER A 194 -6.51 4.76 27.26
C SER A 194 -7.38 4.78 26.01
N TYR A 195 -7.89 3.62 25.60
CA TYR A 195 -8.75 3.46 24.44
C TYR A 195 -9.86 2.46 24.73
N VAL A 196 -10.82 2.38 23.81
CA VAL A 196 -11.82 1.32 23.77
C VAL A 196 -11.72 0.60 22.43
N ASP A 197 -11.98 -0.70 22.47
CA ASP A 197 -12.16 -1.47 21.25
C ASP A 197 -13.41 -0.98 20.53
N VAL A 198 -13.31 -0.77 19.23
CA VAL A 198 -14.44 -0.38 18.40
C VAL A 198 -14.52 -1.29 17.20
N PRO A 199 -15.73 -1.52 16.65
CA PRO A 199 -15.86 -2.22 15.39
C PRO A 199 -14.96 -1.61 14.31
N GLU A 200 -14.44 -2.43 13.41
CA GLU A 200 -13.55 -1.97 12.34
C GLU A 200 -14.23 -0.99 11.37
N ASP A 201 -15.55 -0.96 11.38
CA ASP A 201 -16.38 -0.01 10.63
C ASP A 201 -16.70 1.30 11.40
N TYR A 202 -16.12 1.49 12.59
CA TYR A 202 -16.34 2.69 13.39
C TYR A 202 -15.96 3.97 12.64
N GLY A 203 -16.88 4.94 12.61
CA GLY A 203 -16.72 6.22 11.93
C GLY A 203 -17.08 6.21 10.44
N GLN A 204 -17.48 5.07 9.89
CA GLN A 204 -18.02 4.99 8.53
C GLN A 204 -19.44 5.54 8.45
N LYS A 205 -19.81 6.08 7.29
CA LYS A 205 -21.12 6.71 7.06
C LYS A 205 -22.32 5.79 7.34
N SER A 206 -22.14 4.49 7.17
CA SER A 206 -23.17 3.45 7.37
C SER A 206 -23.21 2.87 8.79
N SER A 207 -22.20 3.17 9.62
CA SER A 207 -22.00 2.46 10.89
C SER A 207 -22.35 3.36 12.06
N PRO A 208 -23.09 2.85 13.07
CA PRO A 208 -23.42 3.63 14.24
C PRO A 208 -22.13 3.98 15.01
N VAL A 209 -21.87 5.28 15.16
CA VAL A 209 -20.71 5.78 15.91
C VAL A 209 -20.99 5.60 17.40
N VAL A 210 -20.63 4.44 17.96
CA VAL A 210 -20.74 4.14 19.39
C VAL A 210 -19.43 3.53 19.88
N PRO A 211 -18.80 4.06 20.94
CA PRO A 211 -19.21 5.26 21.69
C PRO A 211 -19.12 6.52 20.84
N GLN A 212 -20.08 7.42 21.00
CA GLN A 212 -20.02 8.71 20.32
C GLN A 212 -18.84 9.51 20.87
N CYS A 213 -18.03 10.03 19.97
CA CYS A 213 -17.18 11.18 20.27
C CYS A 213 -18.05 12.42 20.43
N VAL A 214 -18.68 12.55 21.60
CA VAL A 214 -19.58 13.68 21.89
C VAL A 214 -18.74 14.93 22.19
N GLY A 215 -18.80 15.93 21.30
CA GLY A 215 -18.51 17.32 21.64
C GLY A 215 -17.04 17.77 21.67
N LYS A 216 -16.30 17.58 20.56
CA LYS A 216 -15.14 18.42 20.23
C LYS A 216 -15.22 18.91 18.80
#